data_AF-A0A450YDJ5-F1
#
_entry.id   AF-A0A450YDJ5-F1
#
_cell.length_a   1.000
_cell.length_b   1.000
_cell.length_c   1.000
_cell.angle_alpha   90.00
_cell.angle_beta   90.00
_cell.angle_gamma   90.00
#
_symmetry.space_group_name_H-M   'P 1'
#
loop_
_entity.id
_entity.type
_entity.pdbx_description
1 polymer ?
#
loop_
_entity_poly.entity_id
_entity_poly.type
_entity_poly.pdbx_seq_one_letter_code
_entity_poly.pdbx_strand_id
1 'polypeptide(L)'
;MAVAWGLAHRILSGIEAIGIDEIQWQRGHHYLTLLYRIDAGCKRLLWIGDKRQIKTLLRFFRWFGKERTANLRYICSDMGRNST
;
A
#
# COMPACT_ATOMS: atom_id res chain seq x y z
N MET A 1 -6.51 14.04 -19.27
CA MET A 1 -5.18 13.77 -18.68
C MET A 1 -5.07 12.29 -18.33
N ALA A 2 -4.12 11.55 -18.90
CA ALA A 2 -4.04 10.08 -18.83
C ALA A 2 -3.95 9.51 -17.39
N VAL A 3 -3.28 10.20 -16.46
CA VAL A 3 -3.12 9.75 -15.07
C VAL A 3 -4.45 9.72 -14.30
N ALA A 4 -5.25 10.79 -14.40
CA ALA A 4 -6.56 10.85 -13.74
C ALA A 4 -7.51 9.78 -14.28
N TRP A 5 -7.47 9.54 -15.60
CA TRP A 5 -8.24 8.47 -16.23
C TRP A 5 -7.79 7.09 -15.70
N GLY A 6 -6.48 6.84 -15.62
CA GLY A 6 -5.94 5.58 -15.08
C GLY A 6 -6.28 5.34 -13.61
N LEU A 7 -6.33 6.39 -12.79
CA LEU A 7 -6.77 6.30 -11.39
C LEU A 7 -8.27 5.99 -11.29
N ALA A 8 -9.10 6.62 -12.12
CA ALA A 8 -10.54 6.40 -12.14
C ALA A 8 -10.94 5.00 -12.63
N HIS A 9 -10.19 4.44 -13.59
CA HIS A 9 -10.45 3.11 -14.17
C HIS A 9 -9.62 2.01 -13.52
N ARG A 10 -8.97 2.30 -12.40
CA ARG A 10 -8.16 1.31 -11.69
C ARG A 10 -9.06 0.27 -11.05
N ILE A 11 -8.89 -0.98 -11.46
CA ILE A 11 -9.57 -2.12 -10.87
C ILE A 11 -8.95 -2.42 -9.50
N LEU A 12 -9.80 -2.39 -8.47
CA LEU A 12 -9.45 -2.65 -7.06
C LEU A 12 -10.16 -3.89 -6.49
N SER A 13 -10.91 -4.60 -7.32
CA SER A 13 -11.59 -5.85 -6.95
C SER A 13 -10.62 -7.04 -6.97
N GLY A 14 -10.94 -8.06 -6.17
CA GLY A 14 -10.20 -9.33 -6.15
C GLY A 14 -8.75 -9.21 -5.71
N ILE A 15 -8.41 -8.21 -4.91
CA ILE A 15 -7.09 -8.11 -4.28
C ILE A 15 -7.14 -8.96 -3.01
N GLU A 16 -6.38 -10.06 -2.98
CA GLU A 16 -6.32 -10.97 -1.84
C GLU A 16 -4.99 -10.83 -1.09
N ALA A 17 -3.94 -10.33 -1.75
CA ALA A 17 -2.62 -10.17 -1.16
C ALA A 17 -2.05 -8.77 -1.40
N ILE A 18 -1.56 -8.14 -0.33
CA ILE A 18 -0.84 -6.84 -0.38
C ILE A 18 0.56 -6.92 0.23
N GLY A 19 1.48 -6.17 -0.36
CA GLY A 19 2.82 -5.91 0.14
C GLY A 19 2.90 -4.50 0.71
N ILE A 20 3.55 -4.36 1.86
CA ILE A 20 3.87 -3.10 2.52
C ILE A 20 5.39 -2.97 2.60
N ASP A 21 5.91 -1.87 2.10
CA ASP A 21 7.35 -1.60 2.01
C ASP A 21 7.67 -0.14 2.35
N GLU A 22 8.92 0.15 2.70
CA GLU A 22 9.41 1.48 3.02
C GLU A 22 10.57 1.85 2.11
N ILE A 23 10.42 2.94 1.34
CA ILE A 23 11.51 3.47 0.51
C ILE A 23 11.99 4.80 1.07
N GLN A 24 13.31 4.99 1.11
CA GLN A 24 13.88 6.31 1.38
C GLN A 24 13.77 7.15 0.11
N TRP A 25 13.18 8.33 0.24
CA TRP A 25 13.02 9.29 -0.84
C TRP A 25 13.82 10.55 -0.52
N GLN A 26 14.76 10.97 -1.37
CA GLN A 26 15.64 12.13 -1.15
C GLN A 26 16.62 12.01 0.05
N ARG A 27 17.63 12.90 0.06
CA ARG A 27 18.56 13.07 1.18
C ARG A 27 17.80 13.66 2.37
N GLY A 28 17.98 13.10 3.57
CA GLY A 28 17.46 13.66 4.83
C GLY A 28 16.33 12.91 5.52
N HIS A 29 16.40 11.57 5.63
CA HIS A 29 15.43 10.76 6.41
C HIS A 29 13.95 10.95 6.04
N HIS A 30 13.64 11.12 4.76
CA HIS A 30 12.26 11.06 4.27
C HIS A 30 11.97 9.64 3.78
N TYR A 31 10.92 9.04 4.33
CA TYR A 31 10.53 7.68 4.02
C TYR A 31 9.11 7.66 3.52
N LEU A 32 8.86 6.87 2.47
CA LEU A 32 7.53 6.64 1.92
C LEU A 32 7.13 5.20 2.20
N THR A 33 5.90 5.03 2.66
CA THR A 33 5.27 3.71 2.76
C THR A 33 4.58 3.37 1.46
N LEU A 34 5.01 2.31 0.81
CA LEU A 34 4.40 1.77 -0.39
C LEU A 34 3.45 0.65 0.00
N LEU A 35 2.24 0.70 -0.56
CA LEU A 35 1.33 -0.45 -0.53
C LEU A 35 1.03 -0.87 -1.96
N TYR A 36 1.26 -2.14 -2.26
CA TYR A 36 1.09 -2.71 -3.59
C TYR A 36 0.41 -4.07 -3.53
N ARG A 37 -0.29 -4.48 -4.59
CA ARG A 37 -0.83 -5.84 -4.69
C ARG A 37 0.30 -6.80 -5.03
N ILE A 38 0.22 -8.01 -4.49
CA ILE A 38 1.18 -9.11 -4.72
C ILE A 38 0.46 -10.43 -5.07
N ASP A 39 -0.74 -10.33 -5.64
CA ASP A 39 -1.47 -11.50 -6.14
C ASP A 39 -0.67 -12.20 -7.26
N ALA A 40 -0.91 -13.50 -7.45
CA ALA A 40 -0.21 -14.31 -8.44
C ALA A 40 -0.25 -13.67 -9.83
N GLY A 41 0.92 -13.36 -10.40
CA GLY A 41 1.04 -12.75 -11.72
C GLY A 41 0.73 -11.24 -11.79
N CYS A 42 0.46 -10.57 -10.67
CA CYS A 42 0.16 -9.14 -10.67
C CYS A 42 0.84 -8.39 -9.51
N LYS A 43 1.94 -7.68 -9.81
CA LYS A 43 2.55 -6.70 -8.90
C LYS A 43 2.18 -5.28 -9.34
N ARG A 44 1.37 -4.58 -8.54
CA ARG A 44 0.88 -3.23 -8.89
C ARG A 44 0.80 -2.33 -7.67
N LEU A 45 1.40 -1.14 -7.77
CA LEU A 45 1.31 -0.11 -6.74
C LEU A 45 -0.14 0.31 -6.52
N LEU A 46 -0.57 0.25 -5.26
CA LEU A 46 -1.93 0.60 -4.86
C LEU A 46 -1.98 1.99 -4.21
N TRP A 47 -1.00 2.33 -3.38
CA TRP A 47 -1.05 3.54 -2.59
C TRP A 47 0.35 3.92 -2.09
N ILE A 48 0.56 5.21 -1.87
CA ILE A 48 1.79 5.75 -1.29
C ILE A 48 1.38 6.63 -0.10
N GLY A 49 2.06 6.45 1.02
CA GLY A 49 1.92 7.28 2.21
C GLY A 49 3.24 7.88 2.64
N ASP A 50 3.16 9.00 3.33
CA ASP A 50 4.31 9.60 4.00
C ASP A 50 4.56 8.92 5.35
N LYS A 51 5.81 8.51 5.57
CA LYS A 51 6.36 7.83 6.75
C LYS A 51 5.71 6.50 7.11
N ARG A 52 6.54 5.56 7.57
CA ARG A 52 6.10 4.30 8.18
C ARG A 52 5.53 4.55 9.58
N GLN A 53 4.24 4.85 9.64
CA GLN A 53 3.51 5.05 10.89
C GLN A 53 2.16 4.33 10.85
N ILE A 54 1.68 3.87 12.01
CA ILE A 54 0.35 3.24 12.15
C ILE A 54 -0.74 4.14 11.55
N LYS A 55 -0.68 5.46 11.78
CA LYS A 55 -1.62 6.43 11.20
C LYS A 55 -1.62 6.46 9.68
N THR A 56 -0.48 6.16 9.03
CA THR A 56 -0.35 6.10 7.58
C THR A 56 -1.02 4.83 7.04
N LEU A 57 -0.84 3.69 7.71
CA LEU A 57 -1.54 2.45 7.39
C LEU A 57 -3.06 2.54 7.63
N LEU A 58 -3.51 3.14 8.73
CA LEU A 58 -4.92 3.37 9.00
C LEU A 58 -5.58 4.24 7.91
N ARG A 59 -4.87 5.25 7.41
CA ARG A 59 -5.34 6.07 6.27
C ARG A 59 -5.51 5.23 5.02
N PHE A 60 -4.58 4.32 4.74
CA PHE A 60 -4.73 3.37 3.64
C PHE A 60 -5.97 2.50 3.81
N PHE A 61 -6.16 1.83 4.94
CA PHE A 61 -7.32 0.93 5.12
C PHE A 61 -8.65 1.67 5.07
N ARG A 62 -8.70 2.92 5.57
CA ARG A 62 -9.89 3.78 5.43
C ARG A 62 -10.19 4.11 3.97
N TRP A 63 -9.16 4.38 3.17
CA TRP A 63 -9.29 4.63 1.73
C TRP A 63 -9.63 3.36 0.95
N PHE A 64 -9.05 2.21 1.34
CA PHE A 64 -9.24 0.92 0.68
C PHE A 64 -10.65 0.38 0.87
N GLY A 65 -11.25 0.64 2.04
CA GLY A 65 -12.63 0.32 2.36
C GLY A 65 -12.80 -1.07 2.98
N LYS A 66 -13.78 -1.21 3.86
CA LYS A 66 -13.99 -2.41 4.69
C LYS A 66 -14.17 -3.69 3.88
N GLU A 67 -14.96 -3.62 2.80
CA GLU A 67 -15.25 -4.77 1.94
C GLU A 67 -13.97 -5.35 1.32
N ARG A 68 -13.12 -4.48 0.76
CA ARG A 68 -11.86 -4.92 0.14
C ARG A 68 -10.86 -5.38 1.18
N THR A 69 -10.80 -4.72 2.33
CA THR A 69 -9.97 -5.16 3.45
C THR A 69 -10.37 -6.55 3.93
N ALA A 70 -11.66 -6.86 4.00
CA ALA A 70 -12.15 -8.18 4.41
C ALA A 70 -11.76 -9.31 3.42
N ASN A 71 -11.52 -8.97 2.15
CA ASN A 71 -11.06 -9.92 1.14
C ASN A 71 -9.55 -10.20 1.18
N LEU A 72 -8.77 -9.42 1.95
CA LEU A 72 -7.35 -9.66 2.09
C LEU A 72 -7.10 -10.93 2.91
N ARG A 73 -6.38 -11.87 2.30
CA ARG A 73 -5.92 -13.13 2.92
C ARG A 73 -4.47 -13.03 3.39
N TYR A 74 -3.67 -12.23 2.70
CA TYR A 74 -2.23 -12.12 2.95
C TYR A 74 -1.78 -10.67 2.99
N ILE A 75 -0.99 -10.34 4.01
CA ILE A 75 -0.30 -9.06 4.12
C ILE A 75 1.18 -9.40 4.31
N CYS A 76 1.98 -9.15 3.27
CA CYS A 76 3.42 -9.21 3.36
C CYS A 76 3.93 -7.84 3.79
N SER A 77 4.79 -7.79 4.79
CA SER A 77 5.31 -6.53 5.28
C SER A 77 6.78 -6.68 5.59
N ASP A 78 7.62 -5.92 4.89
CA ASP A 78 9.05 -5.83 5.21
C ASP A 78 9.27 -4.82 6.35
N MET A 79 8.47 -4.98 7.39
CA MET A 79 8.54 -4.17 8.60
C MET A 79 9.42 -4.89 9.62
N GLY A 80 10.73 -4.80 9.44
CA GLY A 80 11.73 -5.26 10.43
C GLY A 80 11.64 -4.48 11.75
N ARG A 81 11.97 -5.17 12.86
CA ARG A 81 11.70 -4.90 14.30
C ARG A 81 11.65 -3.43 14.73
N ASN A 82 10.64 -3.11 15.54
CA ASN A 82 10.69 -2.01 16.50
C ASN A 82 11.86 -2.28 17.47
N SER A 83 12.86 -1.42 17.48
CA SER A 83 13.71 -1.23 18.66
C SER A 83 12.80 -0.77 19.80
N THR A 84 12.75 -1.59 20.85
CA THR A 84 12.10 -1.30 22.13
C THR A 84 12.57 0.02 22.71
#